data_AF-A0A659SGJ9-F1
#
_entry.id   AF-A0A659SGJ9-F1
#
_cell.length_a   1.000
_cell.length_b   1.000
_cell.length_c   1.000
_cell.angle_alpha   90.00
_cell.angle_beta   90.00
_cell.angle_gamma   90.00
#
_symmetry.space_group_name_H-M   'P 1'
#
loop_
_entity.id
_entity.type
_entity.pdbx_description
1 polymer ?
#
loop_
_entity_poly.entity_id
_entity_poly.type
_entity_poly.pdbx_seq_one_letter_code
_entity_poly.pdbx_strand_id
1 'polypeptide(L)' 'PAVRTHLCVGSLEGSTVPQVKQLHEKLRAAGVESHCNVYTGGHDYAWWRGALLDGLRRLPR' A
#
# COMPACT_ATOMS: atom_id res chain seq x y z
N PRO A 1 -4.16 -18.04 10.77
CA PRO A 1 -3.42 -17.65 9.53
C PRO A 1 -2.77 -16.28 9.71
N ALA A 2 -1.52 -16.11 9.25
CA ALA A 2 -0.86 -14.80 9.26
C ALA A 2 -1.46 -13.90 8.16
N VAL A 3 -1.80 -12.66 8.49
CA VAL A 3 -2.36 -11.69 7.54
C VAL A 3 -1.24 -11.12 6.67
N ARG A 4 -1.45 -11.05 5.34
CA ARG A 4 -0.61 -10.32 4.40
C ARG A 4 -1.27 -9.01 4.01
N THR A 5 -0.51 -7.91 3.99
CA THR A 5 -1.01 -6.57 3.69
C THR A 5 -0.26 -5.93 2.52
N HIS A 6 -1.00 -5.26 1.65
CA HIS A 6 -0.47 -4.45 0.54
C HIS A 6 -0.99 -3.03 0.69
N LEU A 7 -0.12 -2.13 1.14
CA LEU A 7 -0.41 -0.71 1.30
C LEU A 7 -0.01 0.04 0.03
N CYS A 8 -0.86 0.97 -0.40
CA CYS A 8 -0.64 1.79 -1.60
C CYS A 8 -0.93 3.25 -1.28
N VAL A 9 -0.14 4.17 -1.84
CA VAL A 9 -0.38 5.62 -1.71
C VAL A 9 0.13 6.35 -2.96
N GLY A 10 -0.56 7.39 -3.38
CA GLY A 10 -0.08 8.31 -4.41
C GLY A 10 0.98 9.27 -3.88
N SER A 11 2.02 9.56 -4.66
CA SER A 11 3.09 10.51 -4.31
C SER A 11 2.60 11.94 -4.06
N LEU A 12 1.41 12.30 -4.54
CA LEU A 12 0.79 13.62 -4.38
C LEU A 12 -0.25 13.68 -3.24
N GLU A 13 -0.35 12.64 -2.39
CA GLU A 13 -1.31 12.59 -1.28
C GLU A 13 -0.82 13.28 0.02
N GLY A 14 0.19 14.16 -0.09
CA GLY A 14 0.64 14.99 1.03
C GLY A 14 1.05 14.17 2.27
N SER A 15 0.41 14.46 3.40
CA SER A 15 0.72 13.83 4.69
C SER A 15 0.40 12.33 4.74
N THR A 16 -0.47 11.82 3.85
CA THR A 16 -0.79 10.39 3.80
C THR A 16 0.42 9.56 3.36
N VAL A 17 1.33 10.11 2.55
CA VAL A 17 2.54 9.41 2.09
C VAL A 17 3.43 8.97 3.26
N PRO A 18 3.90 9.87 4.16
CA PRO A 18 4.69 9.45 5.31
C PRO A 18 3.88 8.62 6.32
N GLN A 19 2.57 8.83 6.44
CA GLN A 19 1.72 8.02 7.33
C GLN A 19 1.63 6.56 6.88
N VAL A 20 1.42 6.32 5.58
CA VAL A 20 1.38 4.96 5.01
C VAL A 20 2.73 4.26 5.15
N LYS A 21 3.83 4.99 4.91
CA LYS A 21 5.19 4.47 5.16
C LYS A 21 5.39 4.11 6.64
N GLN A 22 4.95 4.95 7.57
CA GLN A 22 5.06 4.64 8.99
C GLN A 22 4.20 3.44 9.40
N LEU A 23 2.99 3.31 8.84
CA LEU A 23 2.14 2.15 9.07
C LEU A 23 2.79 0.86 8.57
N HIS A 24 3.39 0.90 7.37
CA HIS A 24 4.16 -0.22 6.82
C HIS A 24 5.26 -0.68 7.77
N GLU A 25 6.10 0.24 8.26
CA GLU A 25 7.17 -0.11 9.20
C GLU A 25 6.63 -0.70 10.51
N LYS A 26 5.56 -0.13 11.06
CA LYS A 26 4.91 -0.66 12.28
C LYS A 26 4.35 -2.07 12.07
N LEU A 27 3.74 -2.35 10.92
CA LEU A 27 3.24 -3.69 10.59
C LEU A 27 4.40 -4.69 10.46
N ARG A 28 5.49 -4.32 9.78
CA ARG A 28 6.68 -5.16 9.67
C ARG A 28 7.31 -5.46 11.03
N ALA A 29 7.42 -4.44 11.89
CA ALA A 29 7.93 -4.58 13.26
C ALA A 29 7.05 -5.51 14.12
N ALA A 30 5.74 -5.55 13.85
CA ALA A 30 4.80 -6.47 14.51
C ALA A 30 4.79 -7.89 13.90
N GLY A 31 5.68 -8.19 12.94
CA GLY A 31 5.76 -9.51 12.29
C GLY A 31 4.71 -9.75 11.19
N VAL A 32 3.98 -8.71 10.76
CA VAL A 32 3.03 -8.81 9.66
C VAL A 32 3.79 -8.74 8.33
N GLU A 33 3.45 -9.63 7.39
CA GLU A 33 3.94 -9.52 6.02
C GLU A 33 3.28 -8.30 5.37
N SER A 34 4.01 -7.19 5.31
CA SER A 34 3.55 -5.94 4.71
C SER A 34 4.40 -5.55 3.52
N HIS A 35 3.73 -5.07 2.47
CA HIS A 35 4.32 -4.50 1.26
C HIS A 35 3.77 -3.08 1.08
N CYS A 36 4.60 -2.12 0.68
CA CYS A 36 4.19 -0.72 0.50
C CYS A 36 4.66 -0.18 -0.85
N ASN A 37 3.73 0.30 -1.68
CA ASN A 37 4.02 0.89 -2.99
C ASN A 37 3.56 2.34 -3.07
N VAL A 38 4.38 3.18 -3.70
CA VAL A 38 4.03 4.58 -4.02
C VAL A 38 3.78 4.70 -5.52
N TYR A 39 2.64 5.25 -5.91
CA TYR A 39 2.27 5.48 -7.31
C TYR A 39 2.45 6.95 -7.67
N THR A 40 2.76 7.28 -8.92
CA THR A 40 3.05 8.67 -9.38
C THR A 40 1.82 9.57 -9.50
N GLY A 41 0.86 9.42 -8.59
CA GLY A 41 -0.46 10.04 -8.62
C GLY A 41 -0.91 10.58 -7.28
N GLY A 42 -2.21 10.88 -7.17
CA GLY A 42 -2.83 11.41 -5.95
C GLY A 42 -4.09 10.63 -5.56
N HIS A 43 -4.96 11.30 -4.80
CA HIS A 43 -6.20 10.76 -4.26
C HIS A 43 -7.29 10.68 -5.35
N ASP A 44 -7.10 9.79 -6.33
CA ASP A 44 -7.91 9.73 -7.56
C ASP A 44 -8.04 8.29 -8.09
N TYR A 45 -9.23 7.96 -8.60
CA TYR A 45 -9.56 6.66 -9.21
C TYR A 45 -8.63 6.25 -10.35
N ALA A 46 -8.10 7.23 -11.11
CA ALA A 46 -7.16 6.96 -12.19
C ALA A 46 -5.90 6.24 -11.70
N TRP A 47 -5.50 6.47 -10.45
CA TRP A 47 -4.34 5.82 -9.83
C TRP A 47 -4.74 4.60 -9.02
N TRP A 48 -5.88 4.64 -8.32
CA TRP A 48 -6.34 3.52 -7.51
C TRP A 48 -6.65 2.28 -8.34
N ARG A 49 -7.18 2.44 -9.57
CA ARG A 49 -7.47 1.28 -10.45
C ARG A 49 -6.22 0.42 -10.70
N GLY A 50 -5.06 1.05 -10.89
CA GLY A 50 -3.80 0.34 -11.14
C GLY A 50 -3.31 -0.35 -9.86
N ALA A 51 -3.32 0.39 -8.75
CA ALA A 51 -2.94 -0.13 -7.44
C ALA A 51 -3.79 -1.33 -7.01
N LEU A 52 -5.10 -1.31 -7.28
CA LEU A 52 -6.02 -2.41 -6.97
C LEU A 52 -5.67 -3.67 -7.79
N LEU A 53 -5.47 -3.53 -9.10
CA LEU A 53 -5.11 -4.66 -9.96
C LEU A 53 -3.78 -5.28 -9.56
N ASP A 54 -2.78 -4.46 -9.21
CA ASP A 54 -1.49 -4.93 -8.74
C ASP A 54 -1.58 -5.62 -7.36
N GLY A 55 -2.49 -5.17 -6.49
CA GLY A 55 -2.80 -5.82 -5.22
C GLY A 55 -3.45 -7.19 -5.42
N LEU A 56 -4.48 -7.29 -6.26
CA LEU A 56 -5.18 -8.53 -6.55
C LEU A 56 -4.25 -9.59 -7.16
N ARG A 57 -3.31 -9.19 -8.03
CA ARG A 57 -2.29 -10.08 -8.61
C ARG A 57 -1.34 -10.73 -7.59
N ARG A 58 -1.26 -10.18 -6.37
CA ARG A 58 -0.37 -10.67 -5.29
C ARG A 58 -1.08 -11.57 -4.29
N LEU A 59 -2.40 -11.70 -4.40
CA LEU A 59 -3.16 -12.63 -3.57
C LEU A 59 -2.82 -14.07 -3.97
N PRO A 60 -2.74 -14.99 -2.99
CA PRO A 60 -2.60 -16.41 -3.29
C PRO A 60 -3.81 -16.90 -4.09
N ARG A 61 -3.58 -17.89 -4.96
CA ARG A 61 -4.62 -18.55 -5.74
C ARG A 61 -5.40 -19.54 -4.90
#